data_AF-A0AA86IGD3-F1
#
_entry.id   AF-A0AA86IGD3-F1
#
_cell.length_a   1.000
_cell.length_b   1.000
_cell.length_c   1.000
_cell.angle_alpha   90.00
_cell.angle_beta   90.00
_cell.angle_gamma   90.00
#
_symmetry.space_group_name_H-M   'P 1'
#
loop_
_entity.id
_entity.type
_entity.pdbx_description
1 polymer ?
#
loop_
_entity_poly.entity_id
_entity_poly.type
_entity_poly.pdbx_seq_one_letter_code
_entity_poly.pdbx_strand_id
1 'polypeptide(L)'
;MTDTTSAPPVRHAHDLPFGAACLGPDRTRFRLWAPDAVEAWVDIDQGEAVRMAPEPGGWHAATVPVGAGTCYRYRVTNREGIALTVPDPAARAQWQDVHGPSLVVDPLRYAWQHPGWMGRPWHETVLYELHVGALGGFDGVRARLPELARLGITAIELMPVAEFPGARNWGYDGVLPFAPEAGYGPPDALKALIDSAHGLGLMVFLDVVYNHFGPEGNYLHHYARRVFRDDVHTPWGAAIDFRQPEVRAFFLHNALMWLMEYRFDGLRLDAVHAIGARDWLEELAARVRQAVEPGRHVHLVLENEHNTASLLRGAPPGTLGTGAFEAQWNDDGHNALHVLLTGEHEAYYAAYADAPAQRLARVLQDGFCYQGEPSVIHDGAPRGEPSGWLPPTAFVLFLQNHDQIGNRAFGERLTRLAHPDALRAAQALLLLSPQIPLLFMGEEWGCLRPFLYFTSHHGALAEAVREGRRREFARFAAFADPHQRERIPDPNDERTFLDSQPGSTDPTLPEQLDWLNRTQGLLALRHARIVPRLPGARALDAVPLGATGALARWRLGDGSVLTLAINLGTQPVAVPTALAGNPADLLHESRDGVAAALAAHRVPPRACIALLHAASPPDLLR
;
A
#
# COMPACT_ATOMS: atom_id res chain seq x y z
N MET A 1 49.05 4.60 -17.72
CA MET A 1 48.14 4.03 -16.72
C MET A 1 48.12 5.00 -15.55
N THR A 2 47.15 5.91 -15.54
CA THR A 2 46.92 6.83 -14.42
C THR A 2 45.46 6.71 -14.09
N ASP A 3 45.23 6.32 -12.85
CA ASP A 3 43.98 5.98 -12.20
C ASP A 3 42.86 6.93 -12.55
N THR A 4 41.75 6.35 -13.00
CA THR A 4 40.44 7.01 -13.05
C THR A 4 40.07 7.40 -11.63
N THR A 5 40.03 8.70 -11.34
CA THR A 5 39.43 9.27 -10.15
C THR A 5 37.94 8.89 -10.10
N SER A 6 37.61 7.73 -9.53
CA SER A 6 36.24 7.37 -9.19
C SER A 6 35.77 8.38 -8.15
N ALA A 7 34.72 9.14 -8.45
CA ALA A 7 34.03 9.95 -7.44
C ALA A 7 33.69 9.04 -6.24
N PRO A 8 33.77 9.55 -5.01
CA PRO A 8 33.41 8.74 -3.84
C PRO A 8 31.97 8.21 -4.01
N PRO A 9 31.70 6.96 -3.55
CA PRO A 9 30.37 6.39 -3.66
C PRO A 9 29.35 7.29 -2.94
N VAL A 10 28.21 7.53 -3.60
CA VAL A 10 27.13 8.34 -3.03
C VAL A 10 26.48 7.55 -1.89
N ARG A 11 26.31 8.20 -0.74
CA ARG A 11 25.72 7.63 0.46
C ARG A 11 24.52 8.49 0.85
N HIS A 12 23.46 7.83 1.31
CA HIS A 12 22.21 8.47 1.71
C HIS A 12 21.97 8.25 3.20
N ALA A 13 21.57 9.31 3.90
CA ALA A 13 21.27 9.30 5.33
C ALA A 13 20.23 10.37 5.63
N HIS A 14 19.45 10.13 6.69
CA HIS A 14 18.57 11.15 7.26
C HIS A 14 18.95 11.39 8.71
N ASP A 15 19.25 12.64 9.05
CA ASP A 15 19.62 12.98 10.42
C ASP A 15 18.37 12.96 11.32
N LEU A 16 18.34 12.02 12.26
CA LEU A 16 17.29 11.95 13.27
C LEU A 16 17.66 12.83 14.47
N PRO A 17 16.74 13.71 14.94
CA PRO A 17 16.97 14.54 16.11
C PRO A 17 16.78 13.76 17.43
N PHE A 18 16.46 12.48 17.35
CA PHE A 18 16.20 11.56 18.45
C PHE A 18 16.69 10.15 18.09
N GLY A 19 16.57 9.24 19.04
CA GLY A 19 17.12 7.90 18.98
C GLY A 19 18.65 7.87 19.10
N ALA A 20 19.26 6.77 18.64
CA ALA A 20 20.71 6.67 18.50
C ALA A 20 21.21 7.24 17.15
N ALA A 21 22.06 8.27 17.22
CA ALA A 21 22.68 8.91 16.06
C ALA A 21 24.22 8.89 16.18
N CYS A 22 24.89 8.25 15.22
CA CYS A 22 26.35 8.25 15.13
C CYS A 22 26.89 9.67 14.90
N LEU A 23 27.77 10.15 15.80
CA LEU A 23 28.51 11.42 15.67
C LEU A 23 29.95 11.22 15.17
N GLY A 24 30.32 9.97 14.90
CA GLY A 24 31.64 9.49 14.52
C GLY A 24 31.70 7.96 14.61
N PRO A 25 32.84 7.34 14.24
CA PRO A 25 32.98 5.87 14.23
C PRO A 25 32.81 5.21 15.60
N ASP A 26 33.14 5.92 16.68
CA ASP A 26 33.21 5.44 18.06
C ASP A 26 32.41 6.34 19.02
N ARG A 27 31.47 7.13 18.50
CA ARG A 27 30.70 8.08 19.31
C ARG A 27 29.27 8.19 18.83
N THR A 28 28.33 7.98 19.75
CA THR A 28 26.89 7.99 19.46
C THR A 28 26.16 8.90 20.44
N ARG A 29 25.24 9.73 19.91
CA ARG A 29 24.27 10.48 20.70
C ARG A 29 23.01 9.64 20.84
N PHE A 30 22.55 9.45 22.06
CA PHE A 30 21.26 8.86 22.39
C PHE A 30 20.34 9.97 22.87
N ARG A 31 19.12 10.04 22.35
CA ARG A 31 18.15 11.08 22.72
C ARG A 31 16.72 10.57 22.69
N LEU A 32 16.03 10.63 23.83
CA LEU A 32 14.69 10.08 24.04
C LEU A 32 13.74 11.18 24.51
N TRP A 33 12.53 11.23 23.96
CA TRP A 33 11.44 12.03 24.51
C TRP A 33 10.69 11.22 25.57
N ALA A 34 10.80 11.63 26.82
CA ALA A 34 10.21 10.94 27.96
C ALA A 34 9.65 11.96 28.97
N PRO A 35 8.61 12.73 28.59
CA PRO A 35 8.09 13.83 29.42
C PRO A 35 7.51 13.38 30.77
N ASP A 36 7.16 12.11 30.91
CA ASP A 36 6.64 11.52 32.15
C ASP A 36 7.70 10.73 32.93
N ALA A 37 8.97 10.76 32.50
CA ALA A 37 10.08 10.20 33.24
C ALA A 37 10.60 11.14 34.34
N VAL A 38 11.01 10.57 35.46
CA VAL A 38 11.83 11.26 36.48
C VAL A 38 13.33 11.03 36.25
N GLU A 39 13.67 9.92 35.62
CA GLU A 39 15.04 9.56 35.28
C GLU A 39 15.07 8.67 34.03
N ALA A 40 16.07 8.89 33.17
CA ALA A 40 16.35 8.06 32.00
C ALA A 40 17.84 7.72 31.94
N TRP A 41 18.12 6.47 31.56
CA TRP A 41 19.47 5.95 31.32
C TRP A 41 19.51 5.28 29.95
N VAL A 42 20.69 5.24 29.35
CA VAL A 42 21.00 4.34 28.24
C VAL A 42 21.86 3.20 28.79
N ASP A 43 21.33 1.99 28.73
CA ASP A 43 22.04 0.77 29.10
C ASP A 43 22.71 0.22 27.83
N ILE A 44 24.05 0.19 27.82
CA ILE A 44 24.86 -0.34 26.71
C ILE A 44 25.19 -1.80 27.00
N ASP A 45 24.89 -2.71 26.06
CA ASP A 45 25.25 -4.11 26.22
C ASP A 45 26.78 -4.25 26.31
N GLN A 46 27.26 -4.96 27.34
CA GLN A 46 28.69 -5.12 27.66
C GLN A 46 29.42 -3.80 28.03
N GLY A 47 28.68 -2.70 28.24
CA GLY A 47 29.21 -1.41 28.68
C GLY A 47 28.62 -0.95 30.00
N GLU A 48 28.98 0.27 30.41
CA GLU A 48 28.37 0.92 31.56
C GLU A 48 27.06 1.62 31.16
N ALA A 49 26.06 1.55 32.03
CA ALA A 49 24.86 2.36 31.89
C ALA A 49 25.18 3.84 32.09
N VAL A 50 24.72 4.69 31.18
CA VAL A 50 24.99 6.13 31.21
C VAL A 50 23.69 6.88 31.50
N ARG A 51 23.73 7.74 32.53
CA ARG A 51 22.59 8.60 32.87
C ARG A 51 22.38 9.64 31.78
N MET A 52 21.14 9.79 31.32
CA MET A 52 20.80 10.79 30.31
C MET A 52 20.47 12.12 31.00
N ALA A 53 21.11 13.19 30.54
CA ALA A 53 20.86 14.53 31.04
C ALA A 53 19.46 15.00 30.56
N PRO A 54 18.64 15.58 31.44
CA PRO A 54 17.36 16.16 31.03
C PRO A 54 17.59 17.41 30.17
N GLU A 55 16.74 17.59 29.17
CA GLU A 55 16.68 18.70 28.24
C GLU A 55 15.27 19.34 28.27
N PRO A 56 15.10 20.59 27.78
CA PRO A 56 13.78 21.23 27.70
C PRO A 56 12.74 20.39 26.96
N GLY A 57 11.48 20.47 27.37
CA GLY A 57 10.36 19.78 26.69
C GLY A 57 10.20 18.30 27.03
N GLY A 58 10.87 17.80 28.07
CA GLY A 58 10.78 16.38 28.47
C GLY A 58 11.73 15.46 27.70
N TRP A 59 12.74 16.04 27.06
CA TRP A 59 13.79 15.31 26.36
C TRP A 59 14.89 14.88 27.33
N HIS A 60 15.57 13.78 27.01
CA HIS A 60 16.75 13.29 27.71
C HIS A 60 17.81 12.92 26.70
N ALA A 61 19.09 13.23 26.96
CA ALA A 61 20.18 12.91 26.05
C ALA A 61 21.48 12.48 26.74
N ALA A 62 22.25 11.63 26.06
CA ALA A 62 23.60 11.26 26.44
C ALA A 62 24.48 11.10 25.19
N THR A 63 25.77 11.39 25.29
CA THR A 63 26.76 11.02 24.27
C THR A 63 27.71 9.99 24.86
N VAL A 64 27.83 8.85 24.20
CA VAL A 64 28.55 7.68 24.71
C VAL A 64 29.60 7.25 23.68
N PRO A 65 30.80 6.81 24.09
CA PRO A 65 31.88 6.39 23.19
C PRO A 65 31.64 4.98 22.63
N VAL A 66 30.56 4.81 21.84
CA VAL A 66 30.19 3.57 21.15
C VAL A 66 29.87 3.84 19.68
N GLY A 67 30.10 2.84 18.83
CA GLY A 67 29.88 2.90 17.39
C GLY A 67 28.71 2.05 16.90
N ALA A 68 28.57 1.96 15.58
CA ALA A 68 27.56 1.12 14.95
C ALA A 68 27.77 -0.37 15.28
N GLY A 69 26.66 -1.11 15.42
CA GLY A 69 26.63 -2.51 15.85
C GLY A 69 26.50 -2.69 17.36
N THR A 70 26.63 -1.63 18.16
CA THR A 70 26.39 -1.71 19.60
C THR A 70 24.90 -1.85 19.92
N CYS A 71 24.57 -2.86 20.73
CA CYS A 71 23.24 -3.05 21.31
C CYS A 71 23.03 -2.11 22.50
N TYR A 72 21.83 -1.54 22.62
CA TYR A 72 21.45 -0.67 23.74
C TYR A 72 19.96 -0.76 24.05
N ARG A 73 19.58 -0.34 25.26
CA ARG A 73 18.20 -0.11 25.68
C ARG A 73 18.10 1.18 26.49
N TYR A 74 16.90 1.74 26.61
CA TYR A 74 16.65 2.79 27.59
C TYR A 74 16.11 2.18 28.87
N ARG A 75 16.54 2.70 30.01
CA ARG A 75 15.93 2.39 31.32
C ARG A 75 15.30 3.66 31.87
N VAL A 76 13.98 3.64 31.97
CA VAL A 76 13.15 4.82 32.24
C VAL A 76 12.34 4.61 33.51
N THR A 77 12.54 5.50 34.48
CA THR A 77 11.76 5.55 35.71
C THR A 77 10.66 6.59 35.54
N ASN A 78 9.39 6.17 35.66
CA ASN A 78 8.24 7.07 35.56
C ASN A 78 7.97 7.84 36.87
N ARG A 79 6.96 8.73 36.88
CA ARG A 79 6.58 9.51 38.07
C ARG A 79 6.06 8.66 39.23
N GLU A 80 5.57 7.46 38.96
CA GLU A 80 5.18 6.47 39.98
C GLU A 80 6.39 5.72 40.59
N GLY A 81 7.61 6.01 40.14
CA GLY A 81 8.85 5.38 40.63
C GLY A 81 9.11 3.99 40.04
N ILE A 82 8.34 3.59 39.02
CA ILE A 82 8.50 2.29 38.35
C ILE A 82 9.54 2.43 37.24
N ALA A 83 10.61 1.65 37.32
CA ALA A 83 11.64 1.57 36.29
C ALA A 83 11.34 0.43 35.31
N LEU A 84 11.36 0.73 34.01
CA LEU A 84 11.30 -0.26 32.93
C LEU A 84 12.50 -0.10 32.00
N THR A 85 13.03 -1.23 31.53
CA THR A 85 13.99 -1.27 30.44
C THR A 85 13.25 -1.55 29.14
N VAL A 86 13.42 -0.70 28.15
CA VAL A 86 12.60 -0.62 26.93
C VAL A 86 13.49 -0.43 25.69
N PRO A 87 13.06 -0.90 24.50
CA PRO A 87 13.70 -0.57 23.24
C PRO A 87 13.57 0.93 22.93
N ASP A 88 14.38 1.41 21.97
CA ASP A 88 14.25 2.75 21.42
C ASP A 88 13.02 2.81 20.48
N PRO A 89 12.01 3.67 20.73
CA PRO A 89 10.87 3.84 19.83
C PRO A 89 11.27 4.37 18.44
N ALA A 90 12.44 5.00 18.34
CA ALA A 90 13.06 5.45 17.10
C ALA A 90 14.30 4.61 16.72
N ALA A 91 14.36 3.35 17.16
CA ALA A 91 15.42 2.44 16.76
C ALA A 91 15.51 2.32 15.25
N ARG A 92 16.74 2.31 14.72
CA ARG A 92 17.01 2.05 13.29
C ARG A 92 17.05 0.56 12.95
N ALA A 93 17.18 -0.29 13.96
CA ALA A 93 17.12 -1.75 13.88
C ALA A 93 16.95 -2.33 15.29
N GLN A 94 16.30 -3.48 15.39
CA GLN A 94 16.32 -4.33 16.59
C GLN A 94 17.29 -5.49 16.44
N TRP A 95 17.83 -5.92 17.57
CA TRP A 95 18.43 -7.24 17.70
C TRP A 95 17.36 -8.22 18.20
N GLN A 96 17.10 -9.27 17.41
CA GLN A 96 16.08 -10.30 17.63
C GLN A 96 14.65 -9.85 17.30
N ASP A 97 13.97 -9.19 18.23
CA ASP A 97 12.52 -8.91 18.19
C ASP A 97 12.25 -7.57 18.90
N VAL A 98 10.99 -7.12 18.89
CA VAL A 98 10.52 -5.85 19.41
C VAL A 98 10.91 -5.55 20.86
N HIS A 99 11.01 -6.56 21.73
CA HIS A 99 11.41 -6.43 23.14
C HIS A 99 12.94 -6.48 23.34
N GLY A 100 13.67 -6.77 22.26
CA GLY A 100 15.12 -6.91 22.21
C GLY A 100 15.87 -5.60 22.45
N PRO A 101 17.22 -5.65 22.44
CA PRO A 101 18.01 -4.45 22.41
C PRO A 101 17.94 -3.80 21.03
N SER A 102 17.90 -2.46 21.02
CA SER A 102 18.02 -1.68 19.80
C SER A 102 19.49 -1.64 19.36
N LEU A 103 19.74 -1.46 18.06
CA LEU A 103 21.07 -1.40 17.49
C LEU A 103 21.44 0.03 17.07
N VAL A 104 22.67 0.44 17.38
CA VAL A 104 23.27 1.63 16.77
C VAL A 104 23.57 1.30 15.31
N VAL A 105 22.99 2.06 14.38
CA VAL A 105 23.16 1.87 12.93
C VAL A 105 23.89 3.08 12.35
N ASP A 106 24.95 2.83 11.59
CA ASP A 106 25.52 3.85 10.71
C ASP A 106 24.70 3.92 9.41
N PRO A 107 23.91 4.99 9.20
CA PRO A 107 23.08 5.10 8.00
C PRO A 107 23.92 5.17 6.71
N LEU A 108 25.19 5.59 6.81
CA LEU A 108 26.13 5.77 5.71
C LEU A 108 26.93 4.49 5.40
N ARG A 109 26.66 3.36 6.05
CA ARG A 109 27.37 2.09 5.82
C ARG A 109 27.13 1.54 4.41
N TYR A 110 25.89 1.59 3.93
CA TYR A 110 25.53 1.04 2.64
C TYR A 110 26.01 1.94 1.49
N ALA A 111 26.69 1.32 0.51
CA ALA A 111 27.17 2.01 -0.69
C ALA A 111 26.23 1.71 -1.87
N TRP A 112 25.42 2.70 -2.23
CA TRP A 112 24.45 2.62 -3.32
C TRP A 112 25.13 2.44 -4.69
N GLN A 113 24.64 1.49 -5.48
CA GLN A 113 25.11 1.17 -6.82
C GLN A 113 24.37 1.97 -7.89
N HIS A 114 23.11 2.36 -7.63
CA HIS A 114 22.27 3.15 -8.53
C HIS A 114 21.91 4.54 -7.97
N PRO A 115 22.88 5.35 -7.51
CA PRO A 115 22.57 6.61 -6.82
C PRO A 115 21.97 7.69 -7.74
N GLY A 116 22.11 7.53 -9.06
CA GLY A 116 21.53 8.42 -10.07
C GLY A 116 20.06 8.15 -10.39
N TRP A 117 19.42 7.17 -9.75
CA TRP A 117 17.99 6.90 -9.92
C TRP A 117 17.13 8.08 -9.46
N MET A 118 16.16 8.48 -10.28
CA MET A 118 15.29 9.64 -10.04
C MET A 118 13.81 9.26 -9.93
N GLY A 119 13.47 7.98 -9.80
CA GLY A 119 12.08 7.53 -9.87
C GLY A 119 11.49 7.62 -11.28
N ARG A 120 10.19 7.35 -11.40
CA ARG A 120 9.43 7.44 -12.66
C ARG A 120 8.25 8.41 -12.52
N PRO A 121 7.76 8.99 -13.63
CA PRO A 121 6.51 9.72 -13.61
C PRO A 121 5.34 8.85 -13.13
N TRP A 122 4.44 9.42 -12.32
CA TRP A 122 3.32 8.68 -11.70
C TRP A 122 2.41 7.96 -12.71
N HIS A 123 2.19 8.55 -13.89
CA HIS A 123 1.32 7.96 -14.90
C HIS A 123 1.89 6.66 -15.53
N GLU A 124 3.17 6.34 -15.31
CA GLU A 124 3.78 5.08 -15.75
C GLU A 124 3.57 3.93 -14.75
N THR A 125 2.97 4.21 -13.59
CA THR A 125 2.87 3.25 -12.49
C THR A 125 1.96 2.06 -12.85
N VAL A 126 2.48 0.87 -12.55
CA VAL A 126 1.79 -0.42 -12.44
C VAL A 126 2.29 -1.01 -11.12
N LEU A 127 1.45 -0.98 -10.09
CA LEU A 127 1.78 -1.43 -8.75
C LEU A 127 1.71 -2.95 -8.66
N TYR A 128 2.64 -3.52 -7.90
CA TYR A 128 2.64 -4.91 -7.51
C TYR A 128 2.84 -4.99 -5.99
N GLU A 129 1.75 -5.21 -5.28
CA GLU A 129 1.75 -5.35 -3.82
C GLU A 129 2.27 -6.73 -3.41
N LEU A 130 3.16 -6.75 -2.42
CA LEU A 130 3.74 -7.99 -1.92
C LEU A 130 4.02 -7.96 -0.42
N HIS A 131 3.98 -9.16 0.18
CA HIS A 131 4.35 -9.38 1.57
C HIS A 131 5.79 -9.92 1.66
N VAL A 132 6.69 -9.13 2.25
CA VAL A 132 8.14 -9.43 2.29
C VAL A 132 8.42 -10.79 2.95
N GLY A 133 7.84 -11.06 4.12
CA GLY A 133 8.05 -12.32 4.83
C GLY A 133 7.58 -13.55 4.04
N ALA A 134 6.48 -13.43 3.28
CA ALA A 134 5.89 -14.54 2.53
C ALA A 134 6.67 -14.84 1.23
N LEU A 135 7.53 -13.91 0.81
CA LEU A 135 8.45 -14.07 -0.30
C LEU A 135 9.89 -14.38 0.15
N GLY A 136 10.12 -14.66 1.44
CA GLY A 136 11.42 -15.07 1.96
C GLY A 136 12.33 -13.92 2.40
N GLY A 137 11.76 -12.83 2.90
CA GLY A 137 12.52 -11.68 3.39
C GLY A 137 12.99 -10.76 2.25
N PHE A 138 13.81 -9.76 2.59
CA PHE A 138 14.29 -8.77 1.61
C PHE A 138 15.06 -9.42 0.46
N ASP A 139 15.89 -10.43 0.74
CA ASP A 139 16.63 -11.17 -0.29
C ASP A 139 15.72 -12.00 -1.20
N GLY A 140 14.66 -12.58 -0.66
CA GLY A 140 13.69 -13.34 -1.44
C GLY A 140 12.89 -12.46 -2.40
N VAL A 141 12.45 -11.28 -1.96
CA VAL A 141 11.84 -10.28 -2.83
C VAL A 141 12.84 -9.81 -3.90
N ARG A 142 14.09 -9.53 -3.50
CA ARG A 142 15.15 -9.07 -4.42
C ARG A 142 15.38 -10.06 -5.56
N ALA A 143 15.35 -11.36 -5.28
CA ALA A 143 15.51 -12.41 -6.28
C ALA A 143 14.39 -12.42 -7.34
N ARG A 144 13.20 -11.91 -7.02
CA ARG A 144 12.05 -11.83 -7.94
C ARG A 144 12.01 -10.55 -8.79
N LEU A 145 12.80 -9.52 -8.48
CA LEU A 145 12.74 -8.25 -9.22
C LEU A 145 12.94 -8.40 -10.74
N PRO A 146 13.88 -9.24 -11.25
CA PRO A 146 14.09 -9.38 -12.70
C PRO A 146 12.90 -9.96 -13.46
N GLU A 147 12.11 -10.84 -12.83
CA GLU A 147 10.90 -11.36 -13.45
C GLU A 147 9.75 -10.35 -13.42
N LEU A 148 9.58 -9.61 -12.33
CA LEU A 148 8.56 -8.55 -12.21
C LEU A 148 8.80 -7.41 -13.21
N ALA A 149 10.05 -6.96 -13.35
CA ALA A 149 10.42 -5.95 -14.34
C ALA A 149 10.13 -6.42 -15.78
N ARG A 150 10.42 -7.69 -16.09
CA ARG A 150 10.17 -8.29 -17.41
C ARG A 150 8.68 -8.47 -17.71
N LEU A 151 7.89 -8.78 -16.68
CA LEU A 151 6.44 -8.87 -16.78
C LEU A 151 5.81 -7.52 -17.19
N GLY A 152 6.45 -6.41 -16.81
CA GLY A 152 5.98 -5.05 -17.08
C GLY A 152 5.47 -4.33 -15.83
N ILE A 153 5.77 -4.84 -14.63
CA ILE A 153 5.60 -4.08 -13.39
C ILE A 153 6.56 -2.89 -13.41
N THR A 154 6.14 -1.74 -12.88
CA THR A 154 6.99 -0.55 -12.78
C THR A 154 7.16 -0.06 -11.36
N ALA A 155 6.35 -0.56 -10.41
CA ALA A 155 6.47 -0.28 -8.99
C ALA A 155 6.13 -1.52 -8.17
N ILE A 156 6.97 -1.88 -7.19
CA ILE A 156 6.57 -2.80 -6.13
C ILE A 156 6.09 -2.00 -4.92
N GLU A 157 5.06 -2.49 -4.25
CA GLU A 157 4.56 -1.92 -3.00
C GLU A 157 4.75 -2.95 -1.89
N LEU A 158 5.68 -2.64 -0.96
CA LEU A 158 5.91 -3.49 0.19
C LEU A 158 4.84 -3.21 1.23
N MET A 159 4.14 -4.27 1.67
CA MET A 159 3.39 -4.22 2.94
C MET A 159 4.32 -3.76 4.09
N PRO A 160 3.76 -3.28 5.22
CA PRO A 160 4.57 -2.59 6.23
C PRO A 160 5.73 -3.45 6.74
N VAL A 161 6.90 -2.81 6.86
CA VAL A 161 8.14 -3.46 7.33
C VAL A 161 8.59 -2.94 8.68
N ALA A 162 7.78 -2.13 9.37
CA ALA A 162 8.10 -1.69 10.72
C ALA A 162 8.16 -2.89 11.67
N GLU A 163 9.14 -2.91 12.58
CA GLU A 163 9.30 -4.00 13.56
C GLU A 163 8.01 -4.23 14.34
N PHE A 164 7.56 -5.48 14.32
CA PHE A 164 6.37 -5.97 15.01
C PHE A 164 6.75 -7.15 15.93
N PRO A 165 5.89 -7.51 16.90
CA PRO A 165 6.14 -8.66 17.77
C PRO A 165 6.14 -10.00 17.01
N GLY A 166 7.22 -10.77 17.18
CA GLY A 166 7.38 -12.10 16.63
C GLY A 166 7.76 -12.11 15.14
N ALA A 167 7.90 -13.31 14.55
CA ALA A 167 8.51 -13.46 13.23
C ALA A 167 7.55 -13.41 12.03
N ARG A 168 6.24 -13.35 12.27
CA ARG A 168 5.20 -13.44 11.22
C ARG A 168 4.04 -12.51 11.58
N ASN A 169 3.82 -11.52 10.74
CA ASN A 169 2.71 -10.59 10.79
C ASN A 169 2.56 -9.98 9.40
N TRP A 170 1.39 -9.45 9.04
CA TRP A 170 1.23 -8.65 7.83
C TRP A 170 2.02 -7.34 7.86
N GLY A 171 2.36 -6.85 9.06
CA GLY A 171 3.13 -5.63 9.30
C GLY A 171 2.35 -4.53 10.02
N TYR A 172 1.02 -4.63 10.07
CA TYR A 172 0.14 -3.60 10.64
C TYR A 172 0.23 -3.52 12.18
N ASP A 173 0.74 -4.57 12.85
CA ASP A 173 1.05 -4.54 14.28
C ASP A 173 2.43 -3.93 14.60
N GLY A 174 3.02 -3.19 13.68
CA GLY A 174 4.30 -2.51 13.88
C GLY A 174 4.28 -1.53 15.06
N VAL A 175 5.33 -1.53 15.87
CA VAL A 175 5.46 -0.60 17.01
C VAL A 175 6.76 0.20 17.04
N LEU A 176 7.78 -0.20 16.29
CA LEU A 176 9.02 0.57 16.13
C LEU A 176 9.15 1.01 14.67
N PRO A 177 8.47 2.09 14.26
CA PRO A 177 8.28 2.43 12.85
C PRO A 177 9.57 2.78 12.08
N PHE A 178 10.68 3.00 12.80
CA PHE A 178 11.99 3.32 12.22
C PHE A 178 12.87 2.09 11.97
N ALA A 179 12.51 0.93 12.54
CA ALA A 179 13.26 -0.30 12.40
C ALA A 179 12.59 -1.18 11.33
N PRO A 180 13.30 -1.55 10.26
CA PRO A 180 12.87 -2.66 9.41
C PRO A 180 12.81 -3.94 10.23
N GLU A 181 11.78 -4.75 10.00
CA GLU A 181 11.52 -6.03 10.66
C GLU A 181 12.75 -6.95 10.59
N ALA A 182 13.31 -7.25 11.77
CA ALA A 182 14.53 -8.01 11.91
C ALA A 182 14.43 -9.41 11.28
N GLY A 183 13.23 -10.03 11.32
CA GLY A 183 12.93 -11.31 10.69
C GLY A 183 13.02 -11.29 9.15
N TYR A 184 12.90 -10.12 8.51
CA TYR A 184 13.00 -9.98 7.05
C TYR A 184 14.44 -9.79 6.57
N GLY A 185 15.33 -9.33 7.46
CA GLY A 185 16.76 -9.12 7.21
C GLY A 185 17.27 -7.80 7.81
N PRO A 186 18.60 -7.56 7.80
CA PRO A 186 19.17 -6.33 8.34
C PRO A 186 18.80 -5.11 7.47
N PRO A 187 18.89 -3.87 8.00
CA PRO A 187 18.66 -2.63 7.24
C PRO A 187 19.35 -2.55 5.88
N ASP A 188 20.59 -3.04 5.79
CA ASP A 188 21.36 -3.02 4.54
C ASP A 188 20.79 -3.98 3.48
N ALA A 189 20.07 -5.04 3.88
CA ALA A 189 19.38 -5.93 2.94
C ALA A 189 18.16 -5.23 2.31
N LEU A 190 17.43 -4.41 3.07
CA LEU A 190 16.37 -3.56 2.53
C LEU A 190 16.94 -2.51 1.57
N LYS A 191 18.05 -1.85 1.93
CA LYS A 191 18.76 -0.94 1.01
C LYS A 191 19.19 -1.66 -0.28
N ALA A 192 19.70 -2.89 -0.16
CA ALA A 192 20.09 -3.70 -1.33
C ALA A 192 18.90 -4.15 -2.20
N LEU A 193 17.75 -4.44 -1.60
CA LEU A 193 16.50 -4.70 -2.33
C LEU A 193 16.13 -3.47 -3.18
N ILE A 194 16.08 -2.29 -2.56
CA ILE A 194 15.66 -1.05 -3.21
C ILE A 194 16.63 -0.66 -4.32
N ASP A 195 17.93 -0.71 -4.05
CA ASP A 195 18.98 -0.40 -5.03
C ASP A 195 18.91 -1.36 -6.24
N SER A 196 18.64 -2.65 -6.02
CA SER A 196 18.45 -3.62 -7.09
C SER A 196 17.19 -3.34 -7.93
N ALA A 197 16.11 -2.89 -7.29
CA ALA A 197 14.89 -2.49 -7.98
C ALA A 197 15.13 -1.25 -8.86
N HIS A 198 15.84 -0.25 -8.34
CA HIS A 198 16.25 0.94 -9.07
C HIS A 198 17.11 0.60 -10.29
N GLY A 199 18.06 -0.34 -10.15
CA GLY A 199 18.87 -0.85 -11.26
C GLY A 199 18.07 -1.53 -12.38
N LEU A 200 16.88 -2.03 -12.06
CA LEU A 200 15.93 -2.65 -13.00
C LEU A 200 14.86 -1.67 -13.50
N GLY A 201 14.91 -0.40 -13.09
CA GLY A 201 13.93 0.62 -13.44
C GLY A 201 12.58 0.45 -12.73
N LEU A 202 12.55 -0.22 -11.58
CA LEU A 202 11.39 -0.37 -10.72
C LEU A 202 11.40 0.69 -9.61
N MET A 203 10.25 1.33 -9.39
CA MET A 203 10.01 2.09 -8.17
C MET A 203 9.73 1.14 -6.99
N VAL A 204 10.05 1.56 -5.78
CA VAL A 204 9.70 0.85 -4.55
C VAL A 204 8.87 1.75 -3.64
N PHE A 205 7.68 1.28 -3.29
CA PHE A 205 6.77 1.92 -2.35
C PHE A 205 6.80 1.17 -1.02
N LEU A 206 6.60 1.90 0.07
CA LEU A 206 6.41 1.34 1.40
C LEU A 206 5.02 1.71 1.92
N ASP A 207 4.27 0.71 2.37
CA ASP A 207 3.09 0.90 3.20
C ASP A 207 3.52 1.32 4.62
N VAL A 208 2.99 2.46 5.09
CA VAL A 208 3.33 3.05 6.40
C VAL A 208 2.09 3.25 7.25
N VAL A 209 2.19 2.81 8.51
CA VAL A 209 1.12 2.87 9.50
C VAL A 209 1.36 4.04 10.45
N TYR A 210 0.62 5.12 10.27
CA TYR A 210 0.70 6.35 11.09
C TYR A 210 -0.56 6.62 11.89
N ASN A 211 -1.55 5.73 11.82
CA ASN A 211 -2.84 5.89 12.50
C ASN A 211 -2.89 5.18 13.86
N HIS A 212 -2.07 4.14 14.08
CA HIS A 212 -1.98 3.41 15.35
C HIS A 212 -0.58 2.79 15.57
N PHE A 213 -0.40 2.14 16.72
CA PHE A 213 0.71 1.24 17.03
C PHE A 213 0.13 -0.14 17.35
N GLY A 214 0.84 -1.21 17.01
CA GLY A 214 0.45 -2.57 17.39
C GLY A 214 0.29 -2.82 18.90
N PRO A 215 -0.36 -3.92 19.27
CA PRO A 215 -0.82 -4.18 20.64
C PRO A 215 0.28 -4.65 21.62
N GLU A 216 1.46 -5.02 21.13
CA GLU A 216 2.56 -5.56 21.92
C GLU A 216 3.89 -4.91 21.52
N GLY A 217 4.73 -4.58 22.53
CA GLY A 217 6.05 -3.98 22.32
C GLY A 217 6.06 -2.44 22.30
N ASN A 218 4.89 -1.79 22.38
CA ASN A 218 4.79 -0.35 22.51
C ASN A 218 4.85 0.10 23.99
N TYR A 219 5.97 0.70 24.38
CA TYR A 219 6.21 1.15 25.76
C TYR A 219 5.93 2.63 26.01
N LEU A 220 5.44 3.38 25.01
CA LEU A 220 5.28 4.84 25.11
C LEU A 220 4.32 5.26 26.23
N HIS A 221 3.32 4.45 26.57
CA HIS A 221 2.41 4.71 27.70
C HIS A 221 3.14 4.80 29.06
N HIS A 222 4.35 4.24 29.19
CA HIS A 222 5.10 4.28 30.44
C HIS A 222 5.74 5.65 30.71
N TYR A 223 6.25 6.31 29.67
CA TYR A 223 7.11 7.50 29.81
C TYR A 223 6.75 8.69 28.92
N ALA A 224 5.84 8.51 27.97
CA ALA A 224 5.39 9.52 27.03
C ALA A 224 3.88 9.36 26.77
N ARG A 225 3.06 9.43 27.83
CA ARG A 225 1.59 9.20 27.73
C ARG A 225 0.92 10.14 26.73
N ARG A 226 1.47 11.35 26.57
CA ARG A 226 1.01 12.39 25.64
C ARG A 226 1.09 11.99 24.16
N VAL A 227 1.75 10.89 23.81
CA VAL A 227 1.67 10.32 22.45
C VAL A 227 0.24 9.93 22.10
N PHE A 228 -0.57 9.59 23.09
CA PHE A 228 -1.92 9.07 22.90
C PHE A 228 -2.97 10.05 23.39
N ARG A 229 -4.13 9.96 22.75
CA ARG A 229 -5.36 10.63 23.16
C ARG A 229 -6.13 9.74 24.14
N ASP A 230 -6.49 10.32 25.28
CA ASP A 230 -7.39 9.67 26.24
C ASP A 230 -8.87 9.83 25.85
N ASP A 231 -9.17 10.69 24.88
CA ASP A 231 -10.53 11.08 24.48
C ASP A 231 -11.01 10.44 23.16
N VAL A 232 -10.16 9.68 22.48
CA VAL A 232 -10.52 8.97 21.23
C VAL A 232 -9.93 7.56 21.22
N HIS A 233 -10.80 6.57 21.02
CA HIS A 233 -10.42 5.18 20.79
C HIS A 233 -10.63 4.84 19.32
N THR A 234 -9.62 4.23 18.71
CA THR A 234 -9.70 3.65 17.37
C THR A 234 -9.99 2.14 17.48
N PRO A 235 -10.37 1.46 16.38
CA PRO A 235 -10.53 0.00 16.39
C PRO A 235 -9.27 -0.78 16.81
N TRP A 236 -8.08 -0.18 16.66
CA TRP A 236 -6.79 -0.84 16.88
C TRP A 236 -6.03 -0.35 18.13
N GLY A 237 -6.56 0.62 18.87
CA GLY A 237 -5.91 1.15 20.08
C GLY A 237 -6.22 2.61 20.37
N ALA A 238 -5.48 3.20 21.31
CA ALA A 238 -5.59 4.62 21.62
C ALA A 238 -5.14 5.47 20.42
N ALA A 239 -5.91 6.50 20.07
CA ALA A 239 -5.57 7.35 18.94
C ALA A 239 -4.28 8.13 19.20
N ILE A 240 -3.47 8.32 18.15
CA ILE A 240 -2.23 9.11 18.22
C ILE A 240 -2.55 10.60 18.31
N ASP A 241 -1.87 11.32 19.22
CA ASP A 241 -2.08 12.75 19.46
C ASP A 241 -1.18 13.64 18.61
N PHE A 242 -1.58 13.87 17.35
CA PHE A 242 -0.92 14.81 16.44
C PHE A 242 -1.06 16.30 16.84
N ARG A 243 -1.65 16.62 18.00
CA ARG A 243 -1.56 17.97 18.60
C ARG A 243 -0.21 18.21 19.27
N GLN A 244 0.51 17.15 19.65
CA GLN A 244 1.84 17.27 20.23
C GLN A 244 2.89 17.49 19.13
N PRO A 245 3.70 18.56 19.19
CA PRO A 245 4.75 18.83 18.20
C PRO A 245 5.75 17.68 18.05
N GLU A 246 6.10 17.00 19.16
CA GLU A 246 7.03 15.88 19.17
C GLU A 246 6.47 14.65 18.43
N VAL A 247 5.16 14.38 18.55
CA VAL A 247 4.48 13.28 17.84
C VAL A 247 4.42 13.58 16.35
N ARG A 248 4.08 14.83 15.97
CA ARG A 248 4.12 15.25 14.55
C ARG A 248 5.51 15.07 13.98
N ALA A 249 6.53 15.57 14.68
CA ALA A 249 7.92 15.45 14.25
C ALA A 249 8.38 14.00 14.14
N PHE A 250 7.97 13.13 15.07
CA PHE A 250 8.28 11.70 15.04
C PHE A 250 7.88 11.06 13.71
N PHE A 251 6.61 11.18 13.31
CA PHE A 251 6.14 10.59 12.05
C PHE A 251 6.63 11.33 10.79
N LEU A 252 6.87 12.64 10.85
CA LEU A 252 7.52 13.37 9.76
C LEU A 252 8.95 12.88 9.50
N HIS A 253 9.74 12.69 10.57
CA HIS A 253 11.09 12.15 10.44
C HIS A 253 11.09 10.69 10.02
N ASN A 254 10.07 9.91 10.38
CA ASN A 254 9.90 8.53 9.89
C ASN A 254 9.74 8.49 8.37
N ALA A 255 8.77 9.25 7.84
CA ALA A 255 8.54 9.33 6.40
C ALA A 255 9.78 9.79 5.64
N LEU A 256 10.47 10.82 6.16
CA LEU A 256 11.70 11.31 5.56
C LEU A 256 12.86 10.30 5.65
N MET A 257 12.96 9.51 6.71
CA MET A 257 13.96 8.44 6.78
C MET A 257 13.74 7.42 5.66
N TRP A 258 12.51 6.93 5.48
CA TRP A 258 12.21 5.98 4.41
C TRP A 258 12.51 6.55 3.03
N LEU A 259 12.09 7.78 2.76
CA LEU A 259 12.24 8.41 1.43
C LEU A 259 13.68 8.86 1.13
N MET A 260 14.41 9.36 2.13
CA MET A 260 15.72 10.00 1.91
C MET A 260 16.88 9.06 2.21
N GLU A 261 16.78 8.20 3.22
CA GLU A 261 17.86 7.28 3.59
C GLU A 261 17.74 5.91 2.91
N TYR A 262 16.55 5.31 2.96
CA TYR A 262 16.28 4.04 2.28
C TYR A 262 15.91 4.23 0.81
N ARG A 263 15.72 5.49 0.38
CA ARG A 263 15.44 5.85 -1.01
C ARG A 263 14.18 5.23 -1.60
N PHE A 264 13.16 4.95 -0.79
CA PHE A 264 11.84 4.62 -1.34
C PHE A 264 11.34 5.70 -2.30
N ASP A 265 10.62 5.29 -3.34
CA ASP A 265 10.05 6.16 -4.38
C ASP A 265 8.62 6.61 -4.05
N GLY A 266 8.05 6.06 -2.98
CA GLY A 266 6.77 6.50 -2.49
C GLY A 266 6.36 5.84 -1.19
N LEU A 267 5.33 6.42 -0.58
CA LEU A 267 4.69 5.88 0.62
C LEU A 267 3.20 5.69 0.34
N ARG A 268 2.65 4.53 0.69
CA ARG A 268 1.21 4.31 0.82
C ARG A 268 0.87 4.49 2.29
N LEU A 269 -0.02 5.44 2.60
CA LEU A 269 -0.39 5.74 3.98
C LEU A 269 -1.64 4.95 4.34
N ASP A 270 -1.48 4.09 5.35
CA ASP A 270 -2.54 3.27 5.90
C ASP A 270 -3.59 4.07 6.65
N ALA A 271 -4.85 3.74 6.38
CA ALA A 271 -6.07 4.18 7.04
C ALA A 271 -6.05 5.65 7.44
N VAL A 272 -5.81 6.57 6.49
CA VAL A 272 -5.67 8.00 6.82
C VAL A 272 -6.94 8.62 7.38
N HIS A 273 -8.09 7.98 7.17
CA HIS A 273 -9.36 8.34 7.80
C HIS A 273 -9.32 8.23 9.33
N ALA A 274 -8.45 7.38 9.88
CA ALA A 274 -8.21 7.25 11.31
C ALA A 274 -7.17 8.26 11.85
N ILE A 275 -6.47 8.99 10.98
CA ILE A 275 -5.58 10.09 11.35
C ILE A 275 -6.42 11.35 11.52
N GLY A 276 -6.81 11.65 12.77
CA GLY A 276 -7.68 12.77 13.11
C GLY A 276 -7.12 14.18 12.85
N ALA A 277 -5.96 14.33 12.21
CA ALA A 277 -5.26 15.59 11.97
C ALA A 277 -4.98 15.79 10.47
N ARG A 278 -5.97 16.30 9.73
CA ARG A 278 -5.86 16.60 8.30
C ARG A 278 -4.72 17.58 7.98
N ASP A 279 -4.53 18.58 8.82
CA ASP A 279 -3.45 19.58 8.70
C ASP A 279 -2.05 18.93 8.78
N TRP A 280 -1.92 17.82 9.50
CA TRP A 280 -0.67 17.07 9.56
C TRP A 280 -0.37 16.31 8.26
N LEU A 281 -1.39 15.76 7.57
CA LEU A 281 -1.21 15.15 6.25
C LEU A 281 -0.71 16.18 5.21
N GLU A 282 -1.23 17.40 5.27
CA GLU A 282 -0.78 18.51 4.42
C GLU A 282 0.65 18.93 4.76
N GLU A 283 0.99 19.02 6.05
CA GLU A 283 2.37 19.27 6.51
C GLU A 283 3.32 18.18 6.03
N LEU A 284 2.96 16.90 6.19
CA LEU A 284 3.74 15.76 5.73
C LEU A 284 4.06 15.87 4.25
N ALA A 285 3.04 16.05 3.42
CA ALA A 285 3.24 16.15 1.98
C ALA A 285 4.14 17.36 1.63
N ALA A 286 3.93 18.52 2.26
CA ALA A 286 4.77 19.70 2.05
C ALA A 286 6.23 19.46 2.45
N ARG A 287 6.49 18.83 3.59
CA ARG A 287 7.84 18.50 4.07
C ARG A 287 8.54 17.49 3.19
N VAL A 288 7.82 16.49 2.68
CA VAL A 288 8.34 15.56 1.68
C VAL A 288 8.75 16.32 0.41
N ARG A 289 7.89 17.19 -0.16
CA ARG A 289 8.25 17.95 -1.37
C ARG A 289 9.43 18.88 -1.17
N GLN A 290 9.59 19.43 0.04
CA GLN A 290 10.72 20.28 0.37
C GLN A 290 12.03 19.51 0.51
N ALA A 291 11.98 18.26 0.99
CA ALA A 291 13.15 17.44 1.26
C ALA A 291 13.66 16.66 0.03
N VAL A 292 12.76 16.25 -0.86
CA VAL A 292 13.08 15.46 -2.05
C VAL A 292 14.00 16.24 -2.99
N GLU A 293 15.00 15.54 -3.53
CA GLU A 293 15.99 16.12 -4.43
C GLU A 293 15.33 16.68 -5.72
N PRO A 294 15.84 17.80 -6.28
CA PRO A 294 15.30 18.35 -7.51
C PRO A 294 15.25 17.33 -8.65
N GLY A 295 14.08 17.16 -9.25
CA GLY A 295 13.86 16.24 -10.37
C GLY A 295 13.60 14.79 -9.98
N ARG A 296 13.79 14.40 -8.71
CA ARG A 296 13.42 13.06 -8.24
C ARG A 296 11.91 12.97 -8.06
N HIS A 297 11.32 11.92 -8.61
CA HIS A 297 9.93 11.56 -8.42
C HIS A 297 9.76 10.81 -7.09
N VAL A 298 8.87 11.32 -6.24
CA VAL A 298 8.39 10.66 -5.03
C VAL A 298 6.88 10.76 -5.00
N HIS A 299 6.19 9.67 -4.69
CA HIS A 299 4.72 9.58 -4.77
C HIS A 299 4.11 9.20 -3.43
N LEU A 300 3.08 9.91 -2.99
CA LEU A 300 2.34 9.66 -1.76
C LEU A 300 0.93 9.19 -2.14
N VAL A 301 0.59 7.98 -1.71
CA VAL A 301 -0.68 7.31 -2.01
C VAL A 301 -1.46 7.13 -0.71
N LEU A 302 -2.78 7.24 -0.77
CA LEU A 302 -3.66 7.14 0.40
C LEU A 302 -4.48 5.85 0.37
N GLU A 303 -4.67 5.24 1.53
CA GLU A 303 -5.86 4.44 1.82
C GLU A 303 -6.82 5.25 2.69
N ASN A 304 -8.04 5.48 2.19
CA ASN A 304 -8.98 6.39 2.85
C ASN A 304 -10.45 6.00 2.59
N GLU A 305 -11.09 5.42 3.60
CA GLU A 305 -12.49 5.01 3.55
C GLU A 305 -13.48 6.17 3.34
N HIS A 306 -13.07 7.41 3.64
CA HIS A 306 -13.94 8.58 3.51
C HIS A 306 -14.08 9.14 2.09
N ASN A 307 -13.36 8.62 1.08
CA ASN A 307 -13.39 9.14 -0.30
C ASN A 307 -13.16 10.67 -0.39
N THR A 308 -12.19 11.18 0.36
CA THR A 308 -11.90 12.62 0.46
C THR A 308 -11.10 13.12 -0.74
N ALA A 309 -11.80 13.42 -1.84
CA ALA A 309 -11.20 13.85 -3.11
C ALA A 309 -10.29 15.09 -2.97
N SER A 310 -10.58 15.98 -2.02
CA SER A 310 -9.81 17.20 -1.76
C SER A 310 -8.39 16.97 -1.20
N LEU A 311 -8.04 15.76 -0.77
CA LEU A 311 -6.65 15.40 -0.42
C LEU A 311 -5.78 15.14 -1.65
N LEU A 312 -6.39 14.86 -2.81
CA LEU A 312 -5.69 14.45 -4.03
C LEU A 312 -5.27 15.64 -4.89
N ARG A 313 -4.13 15.50 -5.56
CA ARG A 313 -3.57 16.50 -6.49
C ARG A 313 -4.55 16.78 -7.63
N GLY A 314 -4.62 18.05 -8.02
CA GLY A 314 -5.56 18.53 -9.05
C GLY A 314 -6.83 19.16 -8.48
N ALA A 315 -6.94 19.29 -7.15
CA ALA A 315 -8.04 19.96 -6.48
C ALA A 315 -8.31 21.36 -7.08
N PRO A 316 -9.57 21.70 -7.43
CA PRO A 316 -9.90 23.02 -7.95
C PRO A 316 -9.46 24.13 -6.98
N PRO A 317 -9.03 25.30 -7.48
CA PRO A 317 -8.75 26.45 -6.61
C PRO A 317 -9.96 26.77 -5.71
N GLY A 318 -9.72 26.91 -4.41
CA GLY A 318 -10.78 27.19 -3.42
C GLY A 318 -11.40 25.95 -2.76
N THR A 319 -11.00 24.74 -3.16
CA THR A 319 -11.27 23.52 -2.38
C THR A 319 -10.55 23.59 -1.03
N LEU A 320 -11.21 23.17 0.05
CA LEU A 320 -10.56 23.03 1.36
C LEU A 320 -9.49 21.95 1.27
N GLY A 321 -8.24 22.29 1.60
CA GLY A 321 -7.06 21.44 1.40
C GLY A 321 -6.41 21.63 0.03
N THR A 322 -5.08 21.62 -0.02
CA THR A 322 -4.32 22.01 -1.22
C THR A 322 -4.12 20.90 -2.25
N GLY A 323 -4.67 19.69 -2.01
CA GLY A 323 -4.47 18.51 -2.87
C GLY A 323 -3.00 18.13 -3.00
N ALA A 324 -2.48 17.28 -2.09
CA ALA A 324 -1.04 17.07 -1.94
C ALA A 324 -0.55 15.64 -2.31
N PHE A 325 -1.48 14.70 -2.37
CA PHE A 325 -1.24 13.27 -2.61
C PHE A 325 -1.50 12.88 -4.08
N GLU A 326 -0.72 11.96 -4.62
CA GLU A 326 -0.79 11.54 -6.03
C GLU A 326 -2.07 10.79 -6.35
N ALA A 327 -2.46 9.87 -5.48
CA ALA A 327 -3.59 8.99 -5.71
C ALA A 327 -4.13 8.39 -4.40
N GLN A 328 -5.27 7.73 -4.51
CA GLN A 328 -5.88 6.96 -3.45
C GLN A 328 -6.26 5.57 -3.97
N TRP A 329 -6.10 4.55 -3.13
CA TRP A 329 -6.71 3.24 -3.31
C TRP A 329 -8.24 3.35 -3.44
N ASN A 330 -8.78 2.78 -4.50
CA ASN A 330 -10.18 2.93 -4.85
C ASN A 330 -10.97 1.63 -4.62
N ASP A 331 -11.21 1.32 -3.35
CA ASP A 331 -11.98 0.15 -2.91
C ASP A 331 -13.39 0.11 -3.49
N ASP A 332 -14.00 1.27 -3.81
CA ASP A 332 -15.30 1.31 -4.49
C ASP A 332 -15.27 0.54 -5.83
N GLY A 333 -14.16 0.62 -6.55
CA GLY A 333 -13.95 -0.10 -7.81
C GLY A 333 -13.76 -1.58 -7.61
N HIS A 334 -12.94 -1.96 -6.63
CA HIS A 334 -12.81 -3.36 -6.21
C HIS A 334 -14.18 -3.94 -5.82
N ASN A 335 -14.90 -3.28 -4.92
CA ASN A 335 -16.15 -3.79 -4.35
C ASN A 335 -17.24 -3.95 -5.42
N ALA A 336 -17.37 -3.00 -6.35
CA ALA A 336 -18.28 -3.14 -7.48
C ALA A 336 -17.92 -4.32 -8.39
N LEU A 337 -16.62 -4.52 -8.67
CA LEU A 337 -16.15 -5.65 -9.47
C LEU A 337 -16.34 -6.99 -8.74
N HIS A 338 -16.05 -7.05 -7.44
CA HIS A 338 -16.21 -8.25 -6.63
C HIS A 338 -17.66 -8.73 -6.61
N VAL A 339 -18.61 -7.82 -6.36
CA VAL A 339 -20.05 -8.12 -6.42
C VAL A 339 -20.44 -8.67 -7.80
N LEU A 340 -19.96 -8.05 -8.89
CA LEU A 340 -20.25 -8.53 -10.25
C LEU A 340 -19.63 -9.89 -10.56
N LEU A 341 -18.48 -10.21 -9.98
CA LEU A 341 -17.74 -11.45 -10.22
C LEU A 341 -18.26 -12.63 -9.39
N THR A 342 -18.71 -12.37 -8.16
CA THR A 342 -19.02 -13.41 -7.16
C THR A 342 -20.51 -13.47 -6.79
N GLY A 343 -21.24 -12.36 -6.90
CA GLY A 343 -22.60 -12.21 -6.39
C GLY A 343 -22.68 -12.07 -4.85
N GLU A 344 -21.54 -11.98 -4.16
CA GLU A 344 -21.51 -11.71 -2.71
C GLU A 344 -22.06 -10.33 -2.40
N HIS A 345 -22.79 -10.21 -1.29
CA HIS A 345 -23.53 -9.00 -0.89
C HIS A 345 -23.57 -8.81 0.63
N GLU A 346 -22.74 -9.52 1.38
CA GLU A 346 -22.60 -9.38 2.84
C GLU A 346 -21.56 -8.31 3.20
N ALA A 347 -21.57 -7.84 4.45
CA ALA A 347 -20.66 -6.81 4.97
C ALA A 347 -20.60 -5.55 4.06
N TYR A 348 -19.41 -5.08 3.71
CA TYR A 348 -19.24 -3.88 2.88
C TYR A 348 -19.68 -4.07 1.43
N TYR A 349 -19.79 -5.31 0.93
CA TYR A 349 -20.34 -5.57 -0.41
C TYR A 349 -21.84 -5.22 -0.51
N ALA A 350 -22.56 -5.16 0.61
CA ALA A 350 -23.97 -4.74 0.63
C ALA A 350 -24.17 -3.32 0.04
N ALA A 351 -23.18 -2.44 0.20
CA ALA A 351 -23.20 -1.09 -0.36
C ALA A 351 -23.14 -1.05 -1.90
N TYR A 352 -22.68 -2.13 -2.54
CA TYR A 352 -22.47 -2.23 -3.98
C TYR A 352 -23.40 -3.24 -4.66
N ALA A 353 -24.12 -4.05 -3.86
CA ALA A 353 -25.05 -5.08 -4.32
C ALA A 353 -26.27 -4.51 -5.06
N ASP A 354 -26.71 -3.31 -4.71
CA ASP A 354 -27.75 -2.60 -5.46
C ASP A 354 -27.15 -1.91 -6.69
N ALA A 355 -27.65 -2.30 -7.87
CA ALA A 355 -27.25 -1.77 -9.16
C ALA A 355 -25.71 -1.80 -9.42
N PRO A 356 -25.04 -2.97 -9.29
CA PRO A 356 -23.57 -3.05 -9.32
C PRO A 356 -22.96 -2.60 -10.66
N ALA A 357 -23.67 -2.79 -11.77
CA ALA A 357 -23.29 -2.25 -13.09
C ALA A 357 -23.24 -0.71 -13.11
N GLN A 358 -24.20 -0.05 -12.45
CA GLN A 358 -24.25 1.39 -12.30
C GLN A 358 -23.09 1.88 -11.42
N ARG A 359 -22.79 1.15 -10.34
CA ARG A 359 -21.66 1.43 -9.44
C ARG A 359 -20.34 1.35 -10.19
N LEU A 360 -20.13 0.29 -10.99
CA LEU A 360 -18.94 0.14 -11.83
C LEU A 360 -18.83 1.27 -12.88
N ALA A 361 -19.92 1.60 -13.58
CA ALA A 361 -19.92 2.70 -14.53
C ALA A 361 -19.50 4.02 -13.86
N ARG A 362 -20.04 4.31 -12.68
CA ARG A 362 -19.68 5.51 -11.91
C ARG A 362 -18.21 5.53 -11.52
N VAL A 363 -17.66 4.40 -11.04
CA VAL A 363 -16.23 4.28 -10.70
C VAL A 363 -15.35 4.55 -11.91
N LEU A 364 -15.71 4.00 -13.07
CA LEU A 364 -14.92 4.18 -14.29
C LEU A 364 -14.95 5.64 -14.80
N GLN A 365 -16.05 6.35 -14.57
CA GLN A 365 -16.19 7.75 -14.96
C GLN A 365 -15.55 8.72 -13.97
N ASP A 366 -15.90 8.61 -12.69
CA ASP A 366 -15.63 9.65 -11.68
C ASP A 366 -14.58 9.21 -10.64
N GLY A 367 -14.11 7.97 -10.71
CA GLY A 367 -13.24 7.37 -9.69
C GLY A 367 -14.05 6.82 -8.53
N PHE A 368 -14.54 7.68 -7.62
CA PHE A 368 -15.32 7.21 -6.48
C PHE A 368 -16.78 6.95 -6.83
N CYS A 369 -17.32 5.86 -6.26
CA CYS A 369 -18.73 5.53 -6.37
C CYS A 369 -19.58 6.39 -5.41
N TYR A 370 -19.09 6.58 -4.19
CA TYR A 370 -19.69 7.46 -3.19
C TYR A 370 -19.00 8.83 -3.19
N GLN A 371 -19.79 9.88 -3.43
CA GLN A 371 -19.35 11.27 -3.60
C GLN A 371 -20.25 12.25 -2.80
N GLY A 372 -20.86 11.77 -1.72
CA GLY A 372 -21.78 12.49 -0.84
C GLY A 372 -23.09 11.73 -0.56
N GLU A 373 -23.31 10.59 -1.23
CA GLU A 373 -24.50 9.77 -1.00
C GLU A 373 -24.48 9.09 0.38
N PRO A 374 -25.67 8.81 0.97
CA PRO A 374 -25.79 7.98 2.16
C PRO A 374 -25.16 6.60 1.95
N SER A 375 -24.29 6.19 2.86
CA SER A 375 -23.65 4.88 2.83
C SER A 375 -24.27 3.94 3.86
N VAL A 376 -24.72 2.77 3.41
CA VAL A 376 -25.34 1.75 4.30
C VAL A 376 -24.36 1.17 5.33
N ILE A 377 -23.06 1.19 5.02
CA ILE A 377 -22.01 0.74 5.95
C ILE A 377 -21.58 1.83 6.94
N HIS A 378 -22.05 3.07 6.77
CA HIS A 378 -21.82 4.18 7.69
C HIS A 378 -23.13 4.67 8.31
N ASP A 379 -24.07 3.76 8.59
CA ASP A 379 -25.37 4.06 9.21
C ASP A 379 -26.17 5.15 8.49
N GLY A 380 -26.03 5.25 7.16
CA GLY A 380 -26.70 6.23 6.32
C GLY A 380 -26.03 7.61 6.30
N ALA A 381 -24.88 7.79 6.95
CA ALA A 381 -24.10 9.02 6.85
C ALA A 381 -23.61 9.26 5.40
N PRO A 382 -23.53 10.52 4.94
CA PRO A 382 -22.89 10.86 3.67
C PRO A 382 -21.44 10.38 3.61
N ARG A 383 -21.05 9.74 2.50
CA ARG A 383 -19.67 9.28 2.25
C ARG A 383 -19.12 9.91 0.98
N GLY A 384 -17.90 10.44 1.03
CA GLY A 384 -17.17 10.93 -0.13
C GLY A 384 -17.43 12.38 -0.53
N GLU A 385 -16.57 12.86 -1.41
CA GLU A 385 -16.64 14.16 -2.06
C GLU A 385 -16.76 13.99 -3.59
N PRO A 386 -17.33 14.97 -4.32
CA PRO A 386 -17.30 14.96 -5.78
C PRO A 386 -15.88 14.78 -6.32
N SER A 387 -15.69 13.82 -7.22
CA SER A 387 -14.36 13.38 -7.67
C SER A 387 -14.17 13.37 -9.19
N GLY A 388 -15.22 13.55 -9.99
CA GLY A 388 -15.14 13.51 -11.46
C GLY A 388 -14.26 14.59 -12.12
N TRP A 389 -13.75 15.55 -11.36
CA TRP A 389 -12.76 16.53 -11.84
C TRP A 389 -11.31 16.03 -11.72
N LEU A 390 -11.06 14.95 -10.98
CA LEU A 390 -9.75 14.32 -10.85
C LEU A 390 -9.35 13.60 -12.13
N PRO A 391 -8.05 13.55 -12.47
CA PRO A 391 -7.59 12.68 -13.55
C PRO A 391 -7.80 11.21 -13.15
N PRO A 392 -8.02 10.29 -14.11
CA PRO A 392 -8.14 8.86 -13.82
C PRO A 392 -6.93 8.28 -13.06
N THR A 393 -5.75 8.85 -13.25
CA THR A 393 -4.52 8.43 -12.54
C THR A 393 -4.52 8.77 -11.05
N ALA A 394 -5.51 9.51 -10.54
CA ALA A 394 -5.67 9.76 -9.10
C ALA A 394 -6.27 8.56 -8.34
N PHE A 395 -6.65 7.50 -9.05
CA PHE A 395 -7.28 6.31 -8.47
C PHE A 395 -6.41 5.09 -8.76
N VAL A 396 -6.08 4.35 -7.71
CA VAL A 396 -5.46 3.03 -7.80
C VAL A 396 -6.58 1.99 -7.82
N LEU A 397 -6.76 1.31 -8.95
CA LEU A 397 -7.74 0.25 -9.14
C LEU A 397 -7.06 -1.10 -8.92
N PHE A 398 -7.76 -2.02 -8.28
CA PHE A 398 -7.30 -3.39 -8.08
C PHE A 398 -8.47 -4.37 -8.10
N LEU A 399 -8.15 -5.62 -8.44
CA LEU A 399 -9.05 -6.76 -8.24
C LEU A 399 -8.76 -7.47 -6.93
N GLN A 400 -7.51 -7.46 -6.48
CA GLN A 400 -7.09 -8.04 -5.22
C GLN A 400 -5.96 -7.19 -4.62
N ASN A 401 -5.94 -7.15 -3.30
CA ASN A 401 -4.84 -6.65 -2.47
C ASN A 401 -4.80 -7.53 -1.20
N HIS A 402 -3.92 -7.22 -0.25
CA HIS A 402 -3.80 -7.98 0.99
C HIS A 402 -5.11 -8.06 1.79
N ASP A 403 -5.86 -6.96 1.89
CA ASP A 403 -7.12 -6.86 2.64
C ASP A 403 -8.26 -7.63 1.96
N GLN A 404 -8.45 -7.41 0.66
CA GLN A 404 -9.58 -7.96 -0.08
C GLN A 404 -9.50 -9.48 -0.20
N ILE A 405 -8.29 -10.05 -0.13
CA ILE A 405 -8.09 -11.49 0.03
C ILE A 405 -8.13 -11.85 1.52
N GLY A 406 -7.27 -11.23 2.33
CA GLY A 406 -6.95 -11.69 3.67
C GLY A 406 -7.99 -11.41 4.73
N ASN A 407 -8.88 -10.43 4.52
CA ASN A 407 -10.04 -10.16 5.38
C ASN A 407 -11.17 -11.16 5.16
N ARG A 408 -11.02 -12.10 4.23
CA ARG A 408 -11.90 -13.26 4.11
C ARG A 408 -11.50 -14.33 5.12
N ALA A 409 -12.49 -15.07 5.62
CA ALA A 409 -12.29 -16.09 6.64
C ALA A 409 -11.27 -17.17 6.23
N PHE A 410 -11.20 -17.52 4.95
CA PHE A 410 -10.25 -18.51 4.41
C PHE A 410 -9.28 -17.91 3.40
N GLY A 411 -9.18 -16.58 3.32
CA GLY A 411 -8.20 -15.90 2.47
C GLY A 411 -8.32 -16.25 0.98
N GLU A 412 -9.51 -16.57 0.48
CA GLU A 412 -9.65 -17.05 -0.90
C GLU A 412 -9.41 -15.93 -1.91
N ARG A 413 -8.63 -16.25 -2.94
CA ARG A 413 -8.43 -15.37 -4.09
C ARG A 413 -9.62 -15.41 -5.02
N LEU A 414 -9.78 -14.39 -5.85
CA LEU A 414 -10.80 -14.36 -6.91
C LEU A 414 -10.70 -15.52 -7.90
N THR A 415 -9.50 -16.10 -8.06
CA THR A 415 -9.28 -17.33 -8.86
C THR A 415 -10.03 -18.55 -8.33
N ARG A 416 -10.45 -18.53 -7.05
CA ARG A 416 -11.29 -19.55 -6.42
C ARG A 416 -12.78 -19.20 -6.39
N LEU A 417 -13.10 -17.92 -6.51
CA LEU A 417 -14.46 -17.40 -6.29
C LEU A 417 -15.20 -17.08 -7.59
N ALA A 418 -14.48 -16.56 -8.59
CA ALA A 418 -15.05 -16.05 -9.82
C ALA A 418 -14.95 -17.05 -10.97
N HIS A 419 -15.82 -16.90 -11.97
CA HIS A 419 -15.68 -17.65 -13.21
C HIS A 419 -14.40 -17.23 -13.97
N PRO A 420 -13.57 -18.16 -14.47
CA PRO A 420 -12.27 -17.83 -15.09
C PRO A 420 -12.35 -16.77 -16.20
N ASP A 421 -13.29 -16.90 -17.14
CA ASP A 421 -13.45 -15.92 -18.22
C ASP A 421 -13.92 -14.55 -17.75
N ALA A 422 -14.74 -14.50 -16.68
CA ALA A 422 -15.18 -13.23 -16.10
C ALA A 422 -14.01 -12.54 -15.40
N LEU A 423 -13.18 -13.31 -14.68
CA LEU A 423 -11.98 -12.79 -14.04
C LEU A 423 -10.95 -12.30 -15.06
N ARG A 424 -10.72 -13.03 -16.16
CA ARG A 424 -9.88 -12.58 -17.29
C ARG A 424 -10.41 -11.29 -17.92
N ALA A 425 -11.73 -11.18 -18.09
CA ALA A 425 -12.36 -9.94 -18.58
C ALA A 425 -12.15 -8.76 -17.61
N ALA A 426 -12.29 -9.00 -16.30
CA ALA A 426 -12.03 -7.99 -15.28
C ALA A 426 -10.54 -7.59 -15.22
N GLN A 427 -9.61 -8.53 -15.42
CA GLN A 427 -8.18 -8.24 -15.50
C GLN A 427 -7.84 -7.37 -16.71
N ALA A 428 -8.47 -7.63 -17.87
CA ALA A 428 -8.33 -6.77 -19.04
C ALA A 428 -8.84 -5.35 -18.77
N LEU A 429 -9.97 -5.20 -18.07
CA LEU A 429 -10.46 -3.88 -17.62
C LEU A 429 -9.45 -3.19 -16.70
N LEU A 430 -8.96 -3.89 -15.67
CA LEU A 430 -7.98 -3.36 -14.73
C LEU A 430 -6.75 -2.82 -15.46
N LEU A 431 -6.09 -3.65 -16.27
CA LEU A 431 -4.80 -3.33 -16.87
C LEU A 431 -4.89 -2.35 -18.05
N LEU A 432 -6.03 -2.25 -18.73
CA LEU A 432 -6.20 -1.35 -19.87
C LEU A 432 -6.97 -0.06 -19.53
N SER A 433 -7.59 0.05 -18.35
CA SER A 433 -8.21 1.30 -17.89
C SER A 433 -7.17 2.40 -17.65
N PRO A 434 -7.53 3.70 -17.76
CA PRO A 434 -6.60 4.79 -17.46
C PRO A 434 -6.24 4.97 -15.98
N GLN A 435 -6.93 4.29 -15.06
CA GLN A 435 -6.59 4.27 -13.64
C GLN A 435 -5.25 3.55 -13.42
N ILE A 436 -4.61 3.78 -12.28
CA ILE A 436 -3.35 3.10 -11.95
C ILE A 436 -3.66 1.69 -11.46
N PRO A 437 -3.21 0.61 -12.12
CA PRO A 437 -3.52 -0.74 -11.69
C PRO A 437 -2.59 -1.16 -10.54
N LEU A 438 -3.16 -1.90 -9.60
CA LEU A 438 -2.44 -2.69 -8.60
C LEU A 438 -2.76 -4.17 -8.79
N LEU A 439 -1.72 -4.99 -8.75
CA LEU A 439 -1.78 -6.45 -8.69
C LEU A 439 -1.21 -6.91 -7.34
N PHE A 440 -1.83 -7.91 -6.73
CA PHE A 440 -1.30 -8.59 -5.55
C PHE A 440 -0.44 -9.79 -5.93
N MET A 441 0.56 -10.10 -5.09
CA MET A 441 1.51 -11.15 -5.40
C MET A 441 0.87 -12.49 -5.78
N GLY A 442 1.24 -13.02 -6.95
CA GLY A 442 0.75 -14.26 -7.51
C GLY A 442 -0.50 -14.14 -8.39
N GLU A 443 -1.12 -12.97 -8.50
CA GLU A 443 -2.21 -12.75 -9.45
C GLU A 443 -1.78 -12.96 -10.91
N GLU A 444 -0.55 -12.63 -11.26
CA GLU A 444 -0.02 -12.67 -12.62
C GLU A 444 0.01 -14.08 -13.22
N TRP A 445 0.06 -15.12 -12.39
CA TRP A 445 0.02 -16.53 -12.81
C TRP A 445 -1.24 -17.26 -12.34
N GLY A 446 -2.22 -16.55 -11.82
CA GLY A 446 -3.47 -17.14 -11.33
C GLY A 446 -3.28 -17.99 -10.08
N CYS A 447 -2.50 -17.51 -9.10
CA CYS A 447 -2.26 -18.21 -7.84
C CYS A 447 -3.58 -18.66 -7.18
N LEU A 448 -3.59 -19.91 -6.71
CA LEU A 448 -4.74 -20.55 -6.06
C LEU A 448 -4.59 -20.69 -4.55
N ARG A 449 -3.40 -20.39 -4.02
CA ARG A 449 -3.11 -20.42 -2.59
C ARG A 449 -3.75 -19.20 -1.92
N PRO A 450 -4.28 -19.33 -0.70
CA PRO A 450 -4.88 -18.21 -0.01
C PRO A 450 -3.81 -17.17 0.35
N PHE A 451 -4.27 -16.01 0.82
CA PHE A 451 -3.46 -15.14 1.66
C PHE A 451 -4.27 -14.92 2.93
N LEU A 452 -3.85 -15.53 4.04
CA LEU A 452 -4.59 -15.56 5.29
C LEU A 452 -4.09 -14.46 6.22
N TYR A 453 -4.93 -14.05 7.17
CA TYR A 453 -4.49 -13.24 8.30
C TYR A 453 -3.64 -14.10 9.25
N PHE A 454 -2.36 -13.76 9.40
CA PHE A 454 -1.42 -14.46 10.27
C PHE A 454 -0.66 -13.49 11.18
N THR A 455 -0.39 -13.97 12.38
CA THR A 455 0.37 -13.28 13.43
C THR A 455 1.30 -14.29 14.13
N SER A 456 2.10 -13.83 15.09
CA SER A 456 2.95 -14.71 15.90
C SER A 456 2.96 -14.30 17.37
N HIS A 457 1.81 -13.88 17.90
CA HIS A 457 1.67 -13.53 19.31
C HIS A 457 1.67 -14.77 20.22
N HIS A 458 1.84 -14.53 21.52
CA HIS A 458 1.86 -15.58 22.54
C HIS A 458 0.89 -15.28 23.70
N GLY A 459 0.57 -16.32 24.48
CA GLY A 459 -0.22 -16.20 25.70
C GLY A 459 -1.62 -15.62 25.49
N ALA A 460 -2.06 -14.74 26.39
CA ALA A 460 -3.41 -14.17 26.37
C ALA A 460 -3.71 -13.33 25.12
N LEU A 461 -2.69 -12.70 24.51
CA LEU A 461 -2.87 -11.93 23.29
C LEU A 461 -3.17 -12.84 22.10
N ALA A 462 -2.47 -13.97 21.97
CA ALA A 462 -2.74 -14.97 20.92
C ALA A 462 -4.19 -15.47 20.98
N GLU A 463 -4.67 -15.79 22.19
CA GLU A 463 -6.06 -16.17 22.45
C GLU A 463 -7.05 -15.07 22.06
N ALA A 464 -6.77 -13.83 22.44
CA ALA A 464 -7.61 -12.68 22.15
C ALA A 464 -7.71 -12.40 20.64
N VAL A 465 -6.58 -12.49 19.92
CA VAL A 465 -6.52 -12.33 18.46
C VAL A 465 -7.30 -13.44 17.76
N ARG A 466 -7.08 -14.70 18.13
CA ARG A 466 -7.80 -15.84 17.55
C ARG A 466 -9.31 -15.70 17.73
N GLU A 467 -9.76 -15.40 18.94
CA GLU A 467 -11.18 -15.31 19.23
C GLU A 467 -11.80 -14.00 18.70
N GLY A 468 -11.01 -12.92 18.62
CA GLY A 468 -11.36 -11.70 17.92
C GLY A 468 -11.69 -11.96 16.46
N ARG A 469 -10.80 -12.67 15.76
CA ARG A 469 -10.98 -13.06 14.37
C ARG A 469 -12.22 -13.93 14.16
N ARG A 470 -12.47 -14.92 15.03
CA ARG A 470 -13.69 -15.75 14.95
C ARG A 470 -14.97 -14.97 15.19
N ARG A 471 -14.95 -13.99 16.12
CA ARG A 471 -16.11 -13.13 16.39
C ARG A 471 -16.42 -12.18 15.23
N GLU A 472 -15.40 -11.67 14.56
CA GLU A 472 -15.55 -10.82 13.37
C GLU A 472 -16.44 -11.51 12.31
N PHE A 473 -16.20 -12.79 12.06
CA PHE A 473 -16.98 -13.55 11.08
C PHE A 473 -18.33 -14.07 11.58
N ALA A 474 -18.66 -13.93 12.88
CA ALA A 474 -19.91 -14.46 13.42
C ALA A 474 -21.18 -13.79 12.86
N ARG A 475 -21.04 -12.63 12.20
CA ARG A 475 -22.13 -11.89 11.56
C ARG A 475 -22.47 -12.38 10.14
N PHE A 476 -21.64 -13.23 9.54
CA PHE A 476 -21.85 -13.75 8.19
C PHE A 476 -22.68 -15.04 8.23
N ALA A 477 -23.61 -15.21 7.31
CA ALA A 477 -24.54 -16.35 7.32
C ALA A 477 -23.80 -17.70 7.24
N ALA A 478 -22.71 -17.77 6.48
CA ALA A 478 -21.87 -18.96 6.33
C ALA A 478 -21.18 -19.41 7.63
N PHE A 479 -21.05 -18.50 8.61
CA PHE A 479 -20.35 -18.71 9.88
C PHE A 479 -21.27 -18.56 11.08
N ALA A 480 -22.59 -18.63 10.89
CA ALA A 480 -23.56 -18.65 11.99
C ALA A 480 -23.40 -19.91 12.87
N ASP A 481 -23.02 -21.04 12.26
CA ASP A 481 -22.68 -22.30 12.93
C ASP A 481 -21.33 -22.21 13.67
N PRO A 482 -21.28 -22.40 14.99
CA PRO A 482 -20.03 -22.46 15.76
C PRO A 482 -18.99 -23.42 15.18
N HIS A 483 -19.38 -24.57 14.63
CA HIS A 483 -18.44 -25.54 14.05
C HIS A 483 -17.78 -25.04 12.77
N GLN A 484 -18.45 -24.15 12.01
CA GLN A 484 -17.82 -23.51 10.86
C GLN A 484 -16.83 -22.42 11.30
N ARG A 485 -17.09 -21.73 12.42
CA ARG A 485 -16.14 -20.75 12.99
C ARG A 485 -14.88 -21.40 13.56
N GLU A 486 -14.99 -22.60 14.12
CA GLU A 486 -13.83 -23.36 14.59
C GLU A 486 -12.85 -23.72 13.46
N ARG A 487 -13.33 -23.78 12.21
CA ARG A 487 -12.52 -24.07 11.03
C ARG A 487 -11.74 -22.87 10.50
N ILE A 488 -12.07 -21.64 10.94
CA ILE A 488 -11.32 -20.43 10.56
C ILE A 488 -9.87 -20.63 11.02
N PRO A 489 -8.87 -20.52 10.11
CA PRO A 489 -7.47 -20.72 10.44
C PRO A 489 -7.04 -19.87 11.64
N ASP A 490 -6.31 -20.47 12.58
CA ASP A 490 -5.75 -19.73 13.71
C ASP A 490 -4.65 -18.79 13.19
N PRO A 491 -4.78 -17.46 13.39
CA PRO A 491 -3.77 -16.52 12.90
C PRO A 491 -2.36 -16.81 13.45
N ASN A 492 -2.25 -17.35 14.66
CA ASN A 492 -0.97 -17.60 15.32
C ASN A 492 -0.33 -18.94 14.92
N ASP A 493 -1.06 -19.82 14.22
CA ASP A 493 -0.53 -21.08 13.72
C ASP A 493 0.44 -20.79 12.56
N GLU A 494 1.66 -21.32 12.65
CA GLU A 494 2.68 -21.20 11.61
C GLU A 494 2.16 -21.67 10.25
N ARG A 495 1.27 -22.68 10.22
CA ARG A 495 0.67 -23.18 9.01
C ARG A 495 -0.12 -22.12 8.25
N THR A 496 -0.80 -21.20 8.95
CA THR A 496 -1.56 -20.09 8.36
C THR A 496 -0.65 -19.17 7.53
N PHE A 497 0.56 -18.90 8.03
CA PHE A 497 1.57 -18.16 7.27
C PHE A 497 2.13 -18.98 6.09
N LEU A 498 2.49 -20.24 6.32
CA LEU A 498 3.07 -21.09 5.27
C LEU A 498 2.11 -21.31 4.09
N ASP A 499 0.81 -21.46 4.37
CA ASP A 499 -0.22 -21.60 3.34
C ASP A 499 -0.47 -20.29 2.57
N SER A 500 -0.06 -19.14 3.14
CA SER A 500 -0.14 -17.82 2.51
C SER A 500 1.03 -17.51 1.57
N GLN A 501 2.07 -18.35 1.54
CA GLN A 501 3.20 -18.18 0.63
C GLN A 501 2.77 -18.54 -0.80
N PRO A 502 2.84 -17.61 -1.78
CA PRO A 502 2.30 -17.83 -3.12
C PRO A 502 3.10 -18.87 -3.91
N GLY A 503 4.31 -19.22 -3.45
CA GLY A 503 5.20 -20.17 -4.11
C GLY A 503 5.89 -19.56 -5.34
N SER A 504 6.30 -20.42 -6.26
CA SER A 504 6.85 -20.04 -7.56
C SER A 504 5.96 -20.55 -8.69
N THR A 505 6.07 -19.91 -9.84
CA THR A 505 5.40 -20.36 -11.06
C THR A 505 5.96 -21.71 -11.52
N ASP A 506 5.09 -22.64 -11.88
CA ASP A 506 5.46 -23.90 -12.51
C ASP A 506 5.21 -23.79 -14.03
N PRO A 507 6.28 -23.69 -14.86
CA PRO A 507 6.13 -23.53 -16.30
C PRO A 507 5.54 -24.78 -16.99
N THR A 508 5.42 -25.91 -16.29
CA THR A 508 4.77 -27.12 -16.81
C THR A 508 3.25 -27.08 -16.70
N LEU A 509 2.68 -26.15 -15.93
CA LEU A 509 1.24 -25.99 -15.76
C LEU A 509 0.68 -25.03 -16.83
N PRO A 510 -0.11 -25.51 -17.82
CA PRO A 510 -0.59 -24.67 -18.91
C PRO A 510 -1.45 -23.49 -18.46
N GLU A 511 -2.20 -23.66 -17.37
CA GLU A 511 -3.06 -22.60 -16.81
C GLU A 511 -2.23 -21.43 -16.24
N GLN A 512 -1.14 -21.71 -15.53
CA GLN A 512 -0.28 -20.64 -15.00
C GLN A 512 0.43 -19.89 -16.12
N LEU A 513 0.93 -20.62 -17.13
CA LEU A 513 1.55 -20.01 -18.31
C LEU A 513 0.56 -19.15 -19.10
N ASP A 514 -0.70 -19.60 -19.21
CA ASP A 514 -1.77 -18.84 -19.83
C ASP A 514 -2.04 -17.52 -19.10
N TRP A 515 -2.14 -17.54 -17.78
CA TRP A 515 -2.25 -16.31 -16.96
C TRP A 515 -1.07 -15.38 -17.15
N LEU A 516 0.16 -15.90 -17.10
CA LEU A 516 1.38 -15.11 -17.28
C LEU A 516 1.43 -14.44 -18.65
N ASN A 517 1.16 -15.20 -19.72
CA ASN A 517 1.17 -14.68 -21.09
C ASN A 517 0.12 -13.59 -21.29
N ARG A 518 -1.09 -13.76 -20.72
CA ARG A 518 -2.14 -12.73 -20.77
C ARG A 518 -1.73 -11.48 -20.01
N THR A 519 -1.26 -11.64 -18.77
CA THR A 519 -0.83 -10.52 -17.93
C THR A 519 0.30 -9.73 -18.61
N GLN A 520 1.32 -10.43 -19.12
CA GLN A 520 2.42 -9.81 -19.85
C GLN A 520 1.94 -9.11 -21.12
N GLY A 521 1.04 -9.72 -21.88
CA GLY A 521 0.46 -9.11 -23.09
C GLY A 521 -0.34 -7.84 -22.80
N LEU A 522 -1.16 -7.85 -21.75
CA LEU A 522 -1.94 -6.70 -21.32
C LEU A 522 -1.05 -5.55 -20.81
N LEU A 523 0.00 -5.87 -20.03
CA LEU A 523 0.97 -4.88 -19.57
C LEU A 523 1.79 -4.28 -20.71
N ALA A 524 2.25 -5.11 -21.66
CA ALA A 524 2.92 -4.63 -22.86
C ALA A 524 2.03 -3.69 -23.67
N LEU A 525 0.74 -4.02 -23.80
CA LEU A 525 -0.24 -3.18 -24.48
C LEU A 525 -0.49 -1.86 -23.73
N ARG A 526 -0.62 -1.92 -22.39
CA ARG A 526 -0.74 -0.75 -21.52
C ARG A 526 0.43 0.20 -21.72
N HIS A 527 1.66 -0.31 -21.64
CA HIS A 527 2.88 0.49 -21.82
C HIS A 527 2.99 1.11 -23.21
N ALA A 528 2.65 0.36 -24.26
CA ALA A 528 2.77 0.85 -25.63
C ALA A 528 1.65 1.81 -26.05
N ARG A 529 0.43 1.59 -25.55
CA ARG A 529 -0.79 2.22 -26.12
C ARG A 529 -1.54 3.12 -25.14
N ILE A 530 -1.46 2.87 -23.84
CA ILE A 530 -2.21 3.64 -22.82
C ILE A 530 -1.30 4.65 -22.12
N VAL A 531 -0.21 4.19 -21.48
CA VAL A 531 0.68 5.00 -20.63
C VAL A 531 1.15 6.30 -21.29
N PRO A 532 1.63 6.33 -22.54
CA PRO A 532 2.12 7.56 -23.18
C PRO A 532 1.05 8.64 -23.36
N ARG A 533 -0.23 8.26 -23.22
CA ARG A 533 -1.40 9.12 -23.45
C ARG A 533 -2.13 9.45 -22.16
N LEU A 534 -1.68 8.97 -21.00
CA LEU A 534 -2.31 9.25 -19.71
C LEU A 534 -2.17 10.71 -19.24
N PRO A 535 -1.05 11.43 -19.48
CA PRO A 535 -0.95 12.83 -19.10
C PRO A 535 -2.07 13.69 -19.74
N GLY A 536 -2.95 14.26 -18.92
CA GLY A 536 -4.10 15.05 -19.39
C GLY A 536 -5.34 14.23 -19.78
N ALA A 537 -5.33 12.92 -19.55
CA ALA A 537 -6.50 12.07 -19.75
C ALA A 537 -7.65 12.45 -18.80
N ARG A 538 -8.88 12.36 -19.29
CA ARG A 538 -10.11 12.62 -18.53
C ARG A 538 -11.24 11.71 -19.00
N ALA A 539 -12.13 11.35 -18.08
CA ALA A 539 -13.34 10.63 -18.45
C ALA A 539 -14.24 11.50 -19.35
N LEU A 540 -14.97 10.82 -20.25
CA LEU A 540 -16.01 11.42 -21.08
C LEU A 540 -17.38 11.05 -20.53
N ASP A 541 -17.64 9.75 -20.46
CA ASP A 541 -18.88 9.17 -19.97
C ASP A 541 -18.68 7.69 -19.63
N ALA A 542 -19.55 7.17 -18.78
CA ALA A 542 -19.76 5.75 -18.60
C ALA A 542 -21.24 5.44 -18.42
N VAL A 543 -21.67 4.26 -18.87
CA VAL A 543 -23.04 3.78 -18.74
C VAL A 543 -23.08 2.32 -18.29
N PRO A 544 -24.05 1.93 -17.44
CA PRO A 544 -24.30 0.52 -17.17
C PRO A 544 -24.80 -0.18 -18.44
N LEU A 545 -24.38 -1.42 -18.64
CA LEU A 545 -24.89 -2.32 -19.68
C LEU A 545 -25.71 -3.42 -19.02
N GLY A 546 -27.02 -3.21 -18.91
CA GLY A 546 -27.90 -4.09 -18.14
C GLY A 546 -27.52 -4.13 -16.66
N ALA A 547 -27.62 -5.32 -16.05
CA ALA A 547 -27.31 -5.52 -14.63
C ALA A 547 -25.87 -5.97 -14.36
N THR A 548 -25.12 -6.35 -15.40
CA THR A 548 -23.86 -7.11 -15.24
C THR A 548 -22.67 -6.55 -16.02
N GLY A 549 -22.83 -5.41 -16.69
CA GLY A 549 -21.79 -4.83 -17.52
C GLY A 549 -21.73 -3.31 -17.44
N ALA A 550 -20.67 -2.74 -18.00
CA ALA A 550 -20.47 -1.30 -18.10
C ALA A 550 -19.72 -0.97 -19.40
N LEU A 551 -19.95 0.24 -19.93
CA LEU A 551 -19.13 0.84 -20.99
C LEU A 551 -18.64 2.17 -20.48
N ALA A 552 -17.35 2.44 -20.63
CA ALA A 552 -16.74 3.71 -20.24
C ALA A 552 -15.81 4.22 -21.35
N ARG A 553 -15.76 5.56 -21.47
CA ARG A 553 -14.93 6.25 -22.45
C ARG A 553 -14.09 7.33 -21.78
N TRP A 554 -12.83 7.40 -22.18
CA TRP A 554 -11.90 8.44 -21.74
C TRP A 554 -11.26 9.09 -22.95
N ARG A 555 -11.14 10.41 -22.89
CA ARG A 555 -10.30 11.16 -23.82
C ARG A 555 -8.92 11.22 -23.21
N LEU A 556 -7.96 10.65 -23.92
CA LEU A 556 -6.57 10.62 -23.52
C LEU A 556 -5.87 11.95 -23.86
N GLY A 557 -4.66 12.15 -23.36
CA GLY A 557 -3.87 13.38 -23.50
C GLY A 557 -3.54 13.79 -24.93
N ASP A 558 -3.43 12.83 -25.85
CA ASP A 558 -3.22 13.07 -27.27
C ASP A 558 -4.53 13.29 -28.06
N GLY A 559 -5.67 13.37 -27.36
CA GLY A 559 -7.00 13.54 -27.94
C GLY A 559 -7.66 12.25 -28.44
N SER A 560 -6.96 11.11 -28.42
CA SER A 560 -7.57 9.81 -28.73
C SER A 560 -8.64 9.45 -27.70
N VAL A 561 -9.56 8.56 -28.09
CA VAL A 561 -10.63 8.09 -27.22
C VAL A 561 -10.47 6.60 -26.96
N LEU A 562 -10.21 6.26 -25.70
CA LEU A 562 -10.23 4.89 -25.22
C LEU A 562 -11.65 4.53 -24.81
N THR A 563 -12.19 3.45 -25.37
CA THR A 563 -13.49 2.87 -24.98
C THR A 563 -13.27 1.47 -24.44
N LEU A 564 -13.74 1.20 -23.22
CA LEU A 564 -13.82 -0.17 -22.69
C LEU A 564 -15.29 -0.54 -22.48
N ALA A 565 -15.66 -1.74 -22.92
CA ALA A 565 -16.95 -2.34 -22.63
C ALA A 565 -16.74 -3.72 -22.00
N ILE A 566 -17.44 -4.00 -20.92
CA ILE A 566 -17.32 -5.24 -20.16
C ILE A 566 -18.70 -5.80 -19.82
N ASN A 567 -18.80 -7.12 -19.80
CA ASN A 567 -19.94 -7.86 -19.30
C ASN A 567 -19.44 -9.05 -18.49
N LEU A 568 -19.73 -9.08 -17.19
CA LEU A 568 -19.34 -10.14 -16.27
C LEU A 568 -20.46 -11.19 -16.09
N GLY A 569 -21.65 -10.92 -16.64
CA GLY A 569 -22.81 -11.79 -16.55
C GLY A 569 -22.78 -13.00 -17.49
N THR A 570 -23.82 -13.82 -17.37
CA THR A 570 -23.98 -15.06 -18.14
C THR A 570 -24.76 -14.89 -19.44
N GLN A 571 -25.35 -13.72 -19.67
CA GLN A 571 -26.13 -13.38 -20.86
C GLN A 571 -25.49 -12.21 -21.61
N PRO A 572 -25.63 -12.11 -22.95
CA PRO A 572 -25.17 -10.95 -23.69
C PRO A 572 -25.90 -9.68 -23.22
N VAL A 573 -25.17 -8.56 -23.17
CA VAL A 573 -25.76 -7.24 -22.86
C VAL A 573 -25.73 -6.35 -24.08
N ALA A 574 -26.78 -5.54 -24.25
CA ALA A 574 -26.88 -4.59 -25.35
C ALA A 574 -25.98 -3.37 -25.10
N VAL A 575 -25.38 -2.84 -26.15
CA VAL A 575 -24.57 -1.62 -26.14
C VAL A 575 -25.33 -0.51 -26.88
N PRO A 576 -25.48 0.69 -26.31
CA PRO A 576 -26.08 1.80 -27.03
C PRO A 576 -25.31 2.10 -28.33
N THR A 577 -26.00 2.13 -29.49
CA THR A 577 -25.38 2.34 -30.81
C THR A 577 -24.49 3.58 -30.85
N ALA A 578 -24.89 4.67 -30.19
CA ALA A 578 -24.11 5.92 -30.12
C ALA A 578 -22.76 5.79 -29.40
N LEU A 579 -22.57 4.71 -28.61
CA LEU A 579 -21.38 4.46 -27.80
C LEU A 579 -20.59 3.24 -28.27
N ALA A 580 -21.13 2.44 -29.20
CA ALA A 580 -20.60 1.12 -29.56
C ALA A 580 -19.21 1.11 -30.21
N GLY A 581 -18.59 2.28 -30.44
CA GLY A 581 -17.26 2.41 -31.05
C GLY A 581 -17.17 1.78 -32.44
N ASN A 582 -15.97 1.77 -33.02
CA ASN A 582 -15.70 1.07 -34.27
C ASN A 582 -14.84 -0.17 -33.98
N PRO A 583 -15.29 -1.39 -34.32
CA PRO A 583 -14.47 -2.59 -34.18
C PRO A 583 -13.12 -2.54 -34.92
N ALA A 584 -12.96 -1.67 -35.92
CA ALA A 584 -11.67 -1.44 -36.57
C ALA A 584 -10.62 -0.78 -35.64
N ASP A 585 -11.06 -0.14 -34.56
CA ASP A 585 -10.20 0.47 -33.54
C ASP A 585 -9.82 -0.54 -32.44
N LEU A 586 -9.96 -1.84 -32.69
CA LEU A 586 -9.71 -2.90 -31.71
C LEU A 586 -8.29 -2.79 -31.13
N LEU A 587 -8.25 -2.59 -29.82
CA LEU A 587 -7.02 -2.66 -29.04
C LEU A 587 -6.85 -4.07 -28.44
N HIS A 588 -7.92 -4.60 -27.85
CA HIS A 588 -7.92 -5.93 -27.21
C HIS A 588 -9.33 -6.51 -27.11
N GLU A 589 -9.46 -7.82 -27.25
CA GLU A 589 -10.64 -8.58 -26.82
C GLU A 589 -10.21 -9.72 -25.89
N SER A 590 -10.93 -9.89 -24.77
CA SER A 590 -10.57 -10.89 -23.75
C SER A 590 -10.79 -12.33 -24.21
N ARG A 591 -11.55 -12.51 -25.30
CA ARG A 591 -11.76 -13.77 -26.02
C ARG A 591 -12.17 -13.47 -27.46
N ASP A 592 -11.98 -14.45 -28.33
CA ASP A 592 -12.26 -14.30 -29.76
C ASP A 592 -13.74 -13.97 -30.03
N GLY A 593 -13.97 -13.04 -30.96
CA GLY A 593 -15.29 -12.73 -31.50
C GLY A 593 -16.10 -11.71 -30.70
N VAL A 594 -15.51 -11.07 -29.68
CA VAL A 594 -16.15 -9.97 -28.95
C VAL A 594 -16.26 -8.74 -29.85
N ALA A 595 -15.26 -8.44 -30.68
CA ALA A 595 -15.31 -7.34 -31.63
C ALA A 595 -16.43 -7.53 -32.67
N ALA A 596 -16.61 -8.76 -33.16
CA ALA A 596 -17.70 -9.10 -34.07
C ALA A 596 -19.08 -8.94 -33.40
N ALA A 597 -19.22 -9.33 -32.13
CA ALA A 597 -20.44 -9.12 -31.36
C ALA A 597 -20.73 -7.63 -31.09
N LEU A 598 -19.68 -6.82 -30.87
CA LEU A 598 -19.81 -5.38 -30.68
C LEU A 598 -20.31 -4.68 -31.94
N ALA A 599 -19.94 -5.16 -33.14
CA ALA A 599 -20.50 -4.71 -34.41
C ALA A 599 -22.03 -4.93 -34.49
N ALA A 600 -22.55 -5.93 -33.77
CA ALA A 600 -23.97 -6.18 -33.58
C ALA A 600 -24.56 -5.51 -32.32
N HIS A 601 -23.85 -4.52 -31.77
CA HIS A 601 -24.21 -3.74 -30.58
C HIS A 601 -24.43 -4.58 -29.32
N ARG A 602 -23.56 -5.58 -29.08
CA ARG A 602 -23.61 -6.42 -27.88
C ARG A 602 -22.23 -6.74 -27.32
N VAL A 603 -22.13 -6.86 -26.01
CA VAL A 603 -20.99 -7.51 -25.35
C VAL A 603 -21.42 -8.93 -24.95
N PRO A 604 -20.74 -9.98 -25.43
CA PRO A 604 -21.02 -11.36 -25.04
C PRO A 604 -20.88 -11.59 -23.52
N PRO A 605 -21.41 -12.70 -22.98
CA PRO A 605 -21.23 -13.08 -21.58
C PRO A 605 -19.74 -13.19 -21.21
N ARG A 606 -19.35 -12.72 -20.02
CA ARG A 606 -17.99 -12.90 -19.46
C ARG A 606 -16.88 -12.45 -20.42
N ALA A 607 -17.00 -11.23 -20.91
CA ALA A 607 -16.10 -10.69 -21.92
C ALA A 607 -15.81 -9.20 -21.69
N CYS A 608 -14.63 -8.77 -22.08
CA CYS A 608 -14.21 -7.38 -22.14
C CYS A 608 -13.63 -7.07 -23.53
N ILE A 609 -13.84 -5.85 -23.99
CA ILE A 609 -13.24 -5.29 -25.21
C ILE A 609 -12.74 -3.89 -24.94
N ALA A 610 -11.55 -3.59 -25.46
CA ALA A 610 -10.95 -2.27 -25.47
C ALA A 610 -10.77 -1.80 -26.92
N LEU A 611 -11.18 -0.57 -27.19
CA LEU A 611 -11.01 0.12 -28.46
C LEU A 611 -10.24 1.41 -28.24
N LEU A 612 -9.33 1.76 -29.14
CA LEU A 612 -8.58 3.01 -29.09
C LEU A 612 -8.75 3.78 -30.40
N HIS A 613 -9.69 4.71 -30.41
CA HIS A 613 -9.97 5.56 -31.55
C HIS A 613 -8.99 6.72 -31.60
N ALA A 614 -8.28 6.89 -32.72
CA ALA A 614 -7.35 8.01 -32.89
C ALA A 614 -8.05 9.36 -32.84
N ALA A 615 -7.35 10.41 -32.40
CA ALA A 615 -7.88 11.77 -32.52
C ALA A 615 -8.16 12.08 -34.00
N SER A 616 -9.30 12.69 -34.30
CA SER A 616 -9.48 13.30 -35.62
C SER A 616 -8.37 14.34 -35.80
N PRO A 617 -7.67 14.38 -36.96
CA PRO A 617 -6.71 15.45 -37.20
C PRO A 617 -7.43 16.79 -36.99
N PRO A 618 -6.80 17.76 -36.31
CA PRO A 618 -7.42 19.07 -36.16
C PRO A 618 -7.78 19.57 -37.54
N ASP A 619 -9.04 19.97 -37.74
CA ASP A 619 -9.49 20.59 -38.99
C ASP A 619 -8.51 21.73 -39.30
N LEU A 620 -7.62 21.52 -40.27
CA LEU A 620 -6.66 22.53 -40.74
C LEU A 620 -7.35 23.67 -41.52
N LEU A 621 -8.67 23.80 -41.40
CA LEU A 621 -9.49 24.78 -42.10
C LEU A 621 -10.71 25.18 -41.25
N ARG A 622 -10.53 26.18 -40.37
CA ARG A 622 -11.50 27.27 -40.18
C ARG A 622 -10.79 28.56 -39.78
#